data_AF-A0A7K2EES4-F1
#
_entry.id   AF-A0A7K2EES4-F1
#
_cell.length_a   1.000
_cell.length_b   1.000
_cell.length_c   1.000
_cell.angle_alpha   90.00
_cell.angle_beta   90.00
_cell.angle_gamma   90.00
#
_symmetry.space_group_name_H-M   'P 1'
#
loop_
_entity.id
_entity.type
_entity.pdbx_description
1 polymer ?
#
loop_
_entity_poly.entity_id
_entity_poly.type
_entity_poly.pdbx_seq_one_letter_code
_entity_poly.pdbx_strand_id
1 'polypeptide(L)'
;MFQSERRERHREAVESLLSTGAAYLCDADNRPVAGTALRPGLAARFRMPAGRTVTFTDLVRGEVSFASDDLEDFVVWRSAGAATFLLANAVDDVDMGVTHAIRGEDLLSGVPKVILLLEALGVEPPVYAHLPLLVNAARKKLSKRRDDVSLGDYRARGYLPEAMANHLALLGWGPADDVEIRPMSEIVEQFRLADVNRAPAFFDTKKLEHFNGVYIRALSTEEYLRRSGPWLGERATWPPERTRPEVLEALAPVVQEKVRTLGDIGRYVDWLFLEDPPEDADSWKKAMGSEQAPAVLDDAIATYAEAGWTPEAAHAAALALAERHGLKLGKAQAPIRVALTGRTVGPPLFESMVLLDRAEVLRRLRNARARLGASR
;
A
#
# COMPACT_ATOMS: atom_id res chain seq x y z
N MET A 1 16.90 18.70 -12.52
CA MET A 1 17.17 18.57 -13.97
C MET A 1 16.17 17.59 -14.53
N PHE A 2 15.32 18.02 -15.45
CA PHE A 2 14.32 17.15 -16.08
C PHE A 2 14.77 16.75 -17.49
N GLN A 3 14.42 15.54 -17.92
CA GLN A 3 14.78 15.06 -19.26
C GLN A 3 14.25 15.99 -20.38
N SER A 4 13.11 16.65 -20.16
CA SER A 4 12.55 17.66 -21.07
C SER A 4 13.46 18.87 -21.31
N GLU A 5 14.40 19.13 -20.41
CA GLU A 5 15.36 20.24 -20.47
C GLU A 5 16.68 19.82 -21.13
N ARG A 6 16.86 18.53 -21.44
CA ARG A 6 18.13 17.94 -21.92
C ARG A 6 18.14 17.62 -23.41
N ARG A 7 17.14 18.12 -24.14
CA ARG A 7 16.96 17.87 -25.57
C ARG A 7 18.22 18.15 -26.39
N GLU A 8 18.92 19.25 -26.11
CA GLU A 8 20.13 19.62 -26.86
C GLU A 8 21.26 18.63 -26.61
N ARG A 9 21.47 18.23 -25.36
CA ARG A 9 22.46 17.22 -25.02
C ARG A 9 22.19 15.88 -25.71
N HIS A 10 20.93 15.46 -25.79
CA HIS A 10 20.56 14.27 -26.55
C HIS A 10 20.77 14.45 -28.06
N ARG A 11 20.52 15.65 -28.58
CA ARG A 11 20.79 16.01 -29.98
C ARG A 11 22.26 15.83 -30.32
N GLU A 12 23.16 16.36 -29.48
CA GLU A 12 24.62 16.23 -29.63
C GLU A 12 25.06 14.76 -29.68
N ALA A 13 24.49 13.91 -28.81
CA ALA A 13 24.78 12.47 -28.82
C ALA A 13 24.37 11.81 -30.15
N VAL A 14 23.21 12.19 -30.70
CA VAL A 14 22.75 11.66 -32.00
C VAL A 14 23.61 12.17 -33.14
N GLU A 15 23.99 13.44 -33.14
CA GLU A 15 24.87 14.01 -34.16
C GLU A 15 26.25 13.36 -34.13
N SER A 16 26.77 13.01 -32.95
CA SER A 16 27.97 12.18 -32.80
C SER A 16 27.81 10.80 -33.45
N LEU A 17 26.73 10.07 -33.16
CA LEU A 17 26.43 8.77 -33.77
C LEU A 17 26.26 8.84 -35.30
N LEU A 18 25.64 9.92 -35.79
CA LEU A 18 25.51 10.17 -37.23
C LEU A 18 26.87 10.43 -37.86
N SER A 19 27.74 11.19 -37.20
CA SER A 19 29.08 11.53 -37.71
C SER A 19 30.00 10.32 -37.85
N THR A 20 29.84 9.31 -36.98
CA THR A 20 30.63 8.07 -36.98
C THR A 20 30.02 6.98 -37.86
N GLY A 21 28.83 7.21 -38.43
CA GLY A 21 28.08 6.22 -39.20
C GLY A 21 27.39 5.13 -38.37
N ALA A 22 27.46 5.23 -37.04
CA ALA A 22 26.75 4.36 -36.10
C ALA A 22 25.23 4.62 -36.11
N ALA A 23 24.78 5.76 -36.65
CA ALA A 23 23.39 6.03 -36.94
C ALA A 23 23.22 6.55 -38.38
N TYR A 24 21.97 6.54 -38.86
CA TYR A 24 21.59 7.12 -40.15
C TYR A 24 20.24 7.83 -40.06
N LEU A 25 20.02 8.81 -40.95
CA LEU A 25 18.76 9.54 -41.04
C LEU A 25 17.73 8.74 -41.85
N CYS A 26 16.45 8.88 -41.51
CA CYS A 26 15.36 8.34 -42.30
C CYS A 26 14.18 9.32 -42.44
N ASP A 27 13.49 9.22 -43.58
CA ASP A 27 12.27 9.97 -43.86
C ASP A 27 11.03 9.35 -43.18
N ALA A 28 9.85 9.90 -43.48
CA ALA A 28 8.57 9.42 -42.95
C ALA A 28 8.21 7.98 -43.41
N ASP A 29 8.77 7.53 -44.53
CA ASP A 29 8.61 6.18 -45.07
C ASP A 29 9.67 5.19 -44.52
N ASN A 30 10.46 5.61 -43.53
CA ASN A 30 11.62 4.88 -42.99
C ASN A 30 12.74 4.61 -44.01
N ARG A 31 12.80 5.37 -45.11
CA ARG A 31 13.88 5.22 -46.10
C ARG A 31 15.11 6.00 -45.66
N PRO A 32 16.33 5.44 -45.78
CA PRO A 32 17.56 6.14 -45.46
C PRO A 32 17.71 7.44 -46.27
N VAL A 33 18.11 8.51 -45.60
CA VAL A 33 18.40 9.82 -46.20
C VAL A 33 19.88 10.14 -45.98
N ALA A 34 20.55 10.62 -47.02
CA ALA A 34 21.96 11.00 -46.92
C ALA A 34 22.14 12.24 -46.02
N GLY A 35 23.23 12.24 -45.25
CA GLY A 35 23.64 13.34 -44.38
C GLY A 35 23.75 12.94 -42.91
N THR A 36 24.33 13.85 -42.12
CA THR A 36 24.65 13.63 -40.70
C THR A 36 24.04 14.68 -39.77
N ALA A 37 23.37 15.69 -40.33
CA ALA A 37 22.75 16.77 -39.57
C ALA A 37 21.26 16.48 -39.34
N LEU A 38 20.82 16.56 -38.07
CA LEU A 38 19.41 16.43 -37.72
C LEU A 38 18.60 17.61 -38.27
N ARG A 39 17.50 17.29 -38.97
CA ARG A 39 16.58 18.25 -39.58
C ARG A 39 15.12 17.96 -39.16
N PRO A 40 14.26 18.99 -39.08
CA PRO A 40 12.83 18.79 -38.83
C PRO A 40 12.22 17.79 -39.82
N GLY A 41 11.41 16.85 -39.31
CA GLY A 41 10.75 15.83 -40.12
C GLY A 41 11.57 14.56 -40.40
N LEU A 42 12.87 14.56 -40.11
CA LEU A 42 13.71 13.36 -40.21
C LEU A 42 13.90 12.69 -38.85
N ALA A 43 13.82 11.36 -38.83
CA ALA A 43 14.23 10.55 -37.69
C ALA A 43 15.68 10.07 -37.86
N ALA A 44 16.31 9.62 -36.77
CA ALA A 44 17.60 8.94 -36.82
C ALA A 44 17.47 7.54 -36.20
N ARG A 45 18.09 6.54 -36.84
CA ARG A 45 18.11 5.15 -36.40
C ARG A 45 19.55 4.71 -36.13
N PHE A 46 19.76 4.02 -35.01
CA PHE A 46 21.01 3.35 -34.70
C PHE A 46 21.17 2.13 -35.61
N ARG A 47 22.38 1.95 -36.14
CA ARG A 47 22.75 0.83 -36.99
C ARG A 47 23.30 -0.30 -36.13
N MET A 48 22.59 -1.42 -36.12
CA MET A 48 23.02 -2.61 -35.41
C MET A 48 24.25 -3.22 -36.12
N PRO A 49 25.37 -3.46 -35.40
CA PRO A 49 26.51 -4.17 -35.96
C PRO A 49 26.13 -5.63 -36.24
N ALA A 50 26.46 -6.13 -37.42
CA ALA A 50 26.16 -7.50 -37.83
C ALA A 50 27.12 -8.52 -37.19
N GLY A 51 26.63 -9.74 -36.95
CA GLY A 51 27.44 -10.90 -36.56
C GLY A 51 28.10 -10.80 -35.18
N ARG A 52 27.61 -9.95 -34.27
CA ARG A 52 28.11 -9.84 -32.90
C ARG A 52 27.25 -10.64 -31.94
N THR A 53 27.89 -11.16 -30.89
CA THR A 53 27.19 -11.60 -29.67
C THR A 53 27.47 -10.56 -28.59
N VAL A 54 26.42 -9.98 -28.03
CA VAL A 54 26.50 -9.03 -26.92
C VAL A 54 26.22 -9.80 -25.64
N THR A 55 27.25 -9.97 -24.82
CA THR A 55 27.16 -10.64 -23.52
C THR A 55 27.41 -9.63 -22.40
N PHE A 56 26.59 -9.66 -21.36
CA PHE A 56 26.80 -8.87 -20.15
C PHE A 56 26.40 -9.67 -18.91
N THR A 57 26.96 -9.29 -17.77
CA THR A 57 26.59 -9.87 -16.47
C THR A 57 25.60 -8.95 -15.77
N ASP A 58 24.39 -9.44 -15.55
CA ASP A 58 23.41 -8.81 -14.68
C ASP A 58 23.58 -9.31 -13.24
N LEU A 59 23.55 -8.40 -12.25
CA LEU A 59 23.74 -8.78 -10.85
C LEU A 59 22.65 -9.73 -10.31
N VAL A 60 21.45 -9.71 -10.89
CA VAL A 60 20.33 -10.57 -10.45
C VAL A 60 20.15 -11.75 -11.40
N ARG A 61 20.19 -11.50 -12.71
CA ARG A 61 19.92 -12.50 -13.77
C ARG A 61 21.12 -13.35 -14.15
N GLY A 62 22.33 -12.95 -13.77
CA GLY A 62 23.57 -13.61 -14.16
C GLY A 62 24.01 -13.23 -15.57
N GLU A 63 24.75 -14.11 -16.24
CA GLU A 63 25.20 -13.89 -17.61
C GLU A 63 24.03 -13.94 -18.59
N VAL A 64 23.92 -12.93 -19.44
CA VAL A 64 22.90 -12.81 -20.48
C VAL A 64 23.57 -12.48 -21.81
N SER A 65 23.19 -13.21 -22.87
CA SER A 65 23.76 -13.05 -24.21
C SER A 65 22.66 -12.89 -25.27
N PHE A 66 22.90 -12.02 -26.24
CA PHE A 66 22.03 -11.81 -27.39
C PHE A 66 22.85 -11.71 -28.68
N ALA A 67 22.37 -12.32 -29.76
CA ALA A 67 22.92 -12.07 -31.09
C ALA A 67 22.45 -10.72 -31.60
N SER A 68 23.35 -9.90 -32.13
CA SER A 68 23.00 -8.60 -32.69
C SER A 68 22.14 -8.70 -33.95
N ASP A 69 22.23 -9.82 -34.66
CA ASP A 69 21.42 -10.11 -35.85
C ASP A 69 19.93 -10.32 -35.51
N ASP A 70 19.59 -10.65 -34.25
CA ASP A 70 18.20 -10.75 -33.76
C ASP A 70 17.62 -9.38 -33.35
N LEU A 71 18.44 -8.32 -33.41
CA LEU A 71 18.08 -6.98 -32.98
C LEU A 71 18.00 -6.04 -34.19
N GLU A 72 16.85 -5.38 -34.35
CA GLU A 72 16.65 -4.42 -35.43
C GLU A 72 17.27 -3.05 -35.14
N ASP A 73 17.71 -2.36 -36.21
CA ASP A 73 18.00 -0.93 -36.21
C ASP A 73 16.85 -0.15 -35.59
N PHE A 74 17.13 0.61 -34.53
CA PHE A 74 16.10 1.24 -33.72
C PHE A 74 16.22 2.77 -33.72
N VAL A 75 15.07 3.44 -33.60
CA VAL A 75 15.02 4.90 -33.58
C VAL A 75 15.72 5.44 -32.32
N VAL A 76 16.68 6.35 -32.50
CA VAL A 76 17.33 7.12 -31.43
C VAL A 76 16.83 8.55 -31.36
N TRP A 77 16.35 9.09 -32.49
CA TRP A 77 15.76 10.43 -32.59
C TRP A 77 14.48 10.39 -33.40
N ARG A 78 13.39 10.93 -32.84
CA ARG A 78 12.07 11.01 -33.49
C ARG A 78 12.04 12.18 -34.47
N SER A 79 11.26 12.07 -35.54
CA SER A 79 11.01 13.16 -36.50
C SER A 79 10.38 14.41 -35.87
N ALA A 80 9.67 14.24 -34.75
CA ALA A 80 9.18 15.32 -33.90
C ALA A 80 10.28 16.07 -33.12
N GLY A 81 11.55 15.67 -33.27
CA GLY A 81 12.69 16.36 -32.70
C GLY A 81 13.00 16.00 -31.25
N ALA A 82 12.76 14.76 -30.82
CA ALA A 82 13.03 14.31 -29.47
C ALA A 82 13.72 12.95 -29.45
N ALA A 83 14.58 12.73 -28.45
CA ALA A 83 15.21 11.46 -28.19
C ALA A 83 14.20 10.35 -27.87
N THR A 84 14.54 9.10 -28.21
CA THR A 84 13.79 7.95 -27.72
C THR A 84 14.24 7.53 -26.33
N PHE A 85 13.44 6.69 -25.67
CA PHE A 85 13.70 6.20 -24.31
C PHE A 85 15.11 5.59 -24.17
N LEU A 86 15.53 4.73 -25.10
CA LEU A 86 16.84 4.06 -25.00
C LEU A 86 17.99 5.05 -25.07
N LEU A 87 17.96 6.00 -26.03
CA LEU A 87 18.99 7.02 -26.15
C LEU A 87 19.01 7.94 -24.94
N ALA A 88 17.85 8.50 -24.57
CA ALA A 88 17.78 9.50 -23.52
C ALA A 88 18.25 8.92 -22.17
N ASN A 89 17.82 7.70 -21.81
CA ASN A 89 18.32 7.05 -20.59
C ASN A 89 19.81 6.74 -20.67
N ALA A 90 20.32 6.20 -21.78
CA ALA A 90 21.74 5.87 -21.90
C ALA A 90 22.64 7.12 -21.74
N VAL A 91 22.29 8.22 -22.42
CA VAL A 91 23.03 9.48 -22.34
C VAL A 91 22.90 10.11 -20.95
N ASP A 92 21.72 10.07 -20.35
CA ASP A 92 21.48 10.65 -19.03
C ASP A 92 22.19 9.83 -17.93
N ASP A 93 22.20 8.50 -18.02
CA ASP A 93 22.91 7.61 -17.08
C ASP A 93 24.41 7.95 -17.07
N VAL A 94 25.01 8.13 -18.25
CA VAL A 94 26.42 8.51 -18.40
C VAL A 94 26.68 9.90 -17.80
N ASP A 95 25.92 10.90 -18.23
CA ASP A 95 26.13 12.29 -17.80
C ASP A 95 25.89 12.47 -16.29
N MET A 96 25.04 11.64 -15.68
CA MET A 96 24.76 11.65 -14.24
C MET A 96 25.69 10.75 -13.43
N GLY A 97 26.63 10.04 -14.08
CA GLY A 97 27.57 9.15 -13.40
C GLY A 97 26.90 7.95 -12.72
N VAL A 98 25.83 7.41 -13.33
CA VAL A 98 25.14 6.22 -12.82
C VAL A 98 26.11 5.03 -12.86
N THR A 99 26.34 4.42 -11.70
CA THR A 99 27.21 3.23 -11.57
C THR A 99 26.42 1.92 -11.65
N HIS A 100 25.17 1.93 -11.19
CA HIS A 100 24.28 0.78 -11.15
C HIS A 100 22.89 1.17 -11.65
N ALA A 101 22.44 0.54 -12.73
CA ALA A 101 21.11 0.71 -13.29
C ALA A 101 20.20 -0.44 -12.82
N ILE A 102 19.42 -0.17 -11.76
CA ILE A 102 18.48 -1.11 -11.15
C ILE A 102 17.09 -0.89 -11.74
N ARG A 103 16.52 -1.92 -12.37
CA ARG A 103 15.25 -1.80 -13.11
C ARG A 103 14.45 -3.10 -13.16
N GLY A 104 13.22 -3.04 -13.65
CA GLY A 104 12.40 -4.25 -13.85
C GLY A 104 12.93 -5.13 -14.97
N GLU A 105 12.79 -6.45 -14.84
CA GLU A 105 13.18 -7.44 -15.85
C GLU A 105 12.50 -7.28 -17.22
N ASP A 106 11.39 -6.54 -17.29
CA ASP A 106 10.73 -6.20 -18.55
C ASP A 106 11.57 -5.25 -19.43
N LEU A 107 12.65 -4.67 -18.90
CA LEU A 107 13.62 -3.87 -19.64
C LEU A 107 14.91 -4.63 -20.01
N LEU A 108 15.04 -5.90 -19.60
CA LEU A 108 16.26 -6.70 -19.80
C LEU A 108 16.62 -6.87 -21.29
N SER A 109 15.63 -7.10 -22.14
CA SER A 109 15.84 -7.27 -23.58
C SER A 109 16.32 -6.00 -24.29
N GLY A 110 16.19 -4.83 -23.65
CA GLY A 110 16.70 -3.56 -24.16
C GLY A 110 18.18 -3.33 -23.88
N VAL A 111 18.79 -4.07 -22.93
CA VAL A 111 20.18 -3.86 -22.50
C VAL A 111 21.18 -3.98 -23.66
N PRO A 112 21.12 -5.00 -24.54
CA PRO A 112 22.12 -5.15 -25.61
C PRO A 112 22.14 -3.94 -26.55
N LYS A 113 20.96 -3.36 -26.83
CA LYS A 113 20.84 -2.14 -27.64
C LYS A 113 21.51 -0.95 -26.96
N VAL A 114 21.37 -0.82 -25.64
CA VAL A 114 22.01 0.24 -24.85
C VAL A 114 23.53 0.05 -24.79
N ILE A 115 24.02 -1.17 -24.58
CA ILE A 115 25.46 -1.47 -24.57
C ILE A 115 26.10 -1.05 -25.90
N LEU A 116 25.55 -1.52 -27.03
CA LEU A 116 26.07 -1.17 -28.35
C LEU A 116 26.00 0.34 -28.65
N LEU A 117 24.95 1.00 -28.16
CA LEU A 117 24.81 2.44 -28.27
C LEU A 117 25.89 3.20 -27.48
N LEU A 118 26.16 2.77 -26.24
CA LEU A 118 27.18 3.36 -25.38
C LEU A 118 28.59 3.08 -25.92
N GLU A 119 28.86 1.86 -26.40
CA GLU A 119 30.09 1.52 -27.11
C GLU A 119 30.33 2.46 -28.31
N ALA A 120 29.31 2.73 -29.11
CA ALA A 120 29.40 3.66 -30.24
C ALA A 120 29.61 5.13 -29.83
N LEU A 121 29.21 5.49 -28.60
CA LEU A 121 29.52 6.79 -27.98
C LEU A 121 30.87 6.80 -27.25
N GLY A 122 31.58 5.67 -27.21
CA GLY A 122 32.86 5.52 -26.51
C GLY A 122 32.75 5.51 -24.99
N VAL A 123 31.63 5.03 -24.44
CA VAL A 123 31.35 5.02 -23.00
C VAL A 123 31.09 3.60 -22.49
N GLU A 124 31.60 3.31 -21.30
CA GLU A 124 31.34 2.04 -20.61
C GLU A 124 29.94 2.02 -19.97
N PRO A 125 29.20 0.89 -20.07
CA PRO A 125 27.88 0.77 -19.46
C PRO A 125 27.96 0.68 -17.92
N PRO A 126 26.90 1.10 -17.20
CA PRO A 126 26.79 0.83 -15.77
C PRO A 126 26.61 -0.67 -15.51
N VAL A 127 26.77 -1.06 -14.25
CA VAL A 127 26.36 -2.38 -13.80
C VAL A 127 24.84 -2.49 -13.86
N TYR A 128 24.32 -3.57 -14.45
CA TYR A 128 22.88 -3.79 -14.54
C TYR A 128 22.38 -4.75 -13.47
N ALA A 129 21.17 -4.49 -12.97
CA ALA A 129 20.44 -5.40 -12.09
C ALA A 129 18.94 -5.38 -12.43
N HIS A 130 18.41 -6.51 -12.88
CA HIS A 130 17.02 -6.62 -13.32
C HIS A 130 16.14 -7.37 -12.32
N LEU A 131 15.41 -6.59 -11.52
CA LEU A 131 14.50 -7.06 -10.48
C LEU A 131 13.33 -7.85 -11.07
N PRO A 132 12.88 -8.92 -10.40
CA PRO A 132 11.70 -9.66 -10.84
C PRO A 132 10.42 -8.82 -10.78
N LEU A 133 9.47 -9.16 -11.64
CA LEU A 133 8.17 -8.51 -11.62
C LEU A 133 7.35 -8.89 -10.39
N LEU A 134 6.57 -7.93 -9.92
CA LEU A 134 5.51 -8.18 -8.94
C LEU A 134 4.30 -8.82 -9.61
N VAL A 135 3.76 -9.87 -8.99
CA VAL A 135 2.60 -10.61 -9.47
C VAL A 135 1.47 -10.62 -8.43
N ASN A 136 0.25 -10.82 -8.91
CA ASN A 136 -0.93 -11.02 -8.07
C ASN A 136 -1.11 -12.49 -7.66
N ALA A 137 -2.21 -12.79 -6.95
CA ALA A 137 -2.50 -14.14 -6.44
C ALA A 137 -2.65 -15.18 -7.56
N ALA A 138 -3.02 -14.74 -8.78
CA ALA A 138 -3.10 -15.57 -9.98
C ALA A 138 -1.76 -15.65 -10.75
N ARG A 139 -0.65 -15.20 -10.15
CA ARG A 139 0.70 -15.15 -10.76
C ARG A 139 0.78 -14.30 -12.03
N LYS A 140 -0.15 -13.36 -12.23
CA LYS A 140 -0.12 -12.41 -13.34
C LYS A 140 0.57 -11.11 -12.93
N LYS A 141 1.29 -10.47 -13.85
CA LYS A 141 1.89 -9.14 -13.64
C LYS A 141 0.84 -8.17 -13.09
N LEU A 142 1.19 -7.49 -12.00
CA LEU A 142 0.37 -6.45 -11.40
C LEU A 142 0.07 -5.34 -12.42
N SER A 143 -1.15 -4.83 -12.40
CA SER A 143 -1.59 -3.79 -13.31
C SER A 143 -2.61 -2.87 -12.65
N LYS A 144 -2.52 -1.57 -12.93
CA LYS A 144 -3.50 -0.57 -12.46
C LYS A 144 -4.96 -0.85 -12.84
N ARG A 145 -5.18 -1.64 -13.90
CA ARG A 145 -6.53 -1.95 -14.40
C ARG A 145 -7.22 -3.06 -13.63
N ARG A 146 -6.45 -3.95 -12.99
CA ARG A 146 -6.98 -5.17 -12.34
C ARG A 146 -6.66 -5.22 -10.86
N ASP A 147 -5.60 -4.55 -10.44
CA ASP A 147 -4.99 -4.72 -9.14
C ASP A 147 -4.82 -3.36 -8.45
N ASP A 148 -4.95 -3.37 -7.14
CA ASP A 148 -4.74 -2.21 -6.29
C ASP A 148 -3.24 -2.00 -6.05
N VAL A 149 -2.63 -1.20 -6.92
CA VAL A 149 -1.18 -0.95 -6.98
C VAL A 149 -0.81 0.49 -6.64
N SER A 150 -1.79 1.34 -6.31
CA SER A 150 -1.58 2.76 -6.06
C SER A 150 -1.11 2.96 -4.62
N LEU A 151 0.13 3.42 -4.43
CA LEU A 151 0.63 3.82 -3.11
C LEU A 151 -0.27 4.89 -2.47
N GLY A 152 -0.90 5.76 -3.28
CA GLY A 152 -1.86 6.75 -2.82
C GLY A 152 -3.09 6.12 -2.16
N ASP A 153 -3.56 4.98 -2.67
CA ASP A 153 -4.76 4.29 -2.20
C ASP A 153 -4.47 3.54 -0.89
N TYR A 154 -3.28 2.93 -0.77
CA TYR A 154 -2.80 2.39 0.52
C TYR A 154 -2.66 3.52 1.57
N ARG A 155 -2.06 4.65 1.21
CA ARG A 155 -1.97 5.79 2.13
C ARG A 155 -3.34 6.30 2.54
N ALA A 156 -4.28 6.41 1.60
CA ALA A 156 -5.64 6.88 1.88
C ALA A 156 -6.41 5.97 2.84
N ARG A 157 -6.10 4.66 2.86
CA ARG A 157 -6.64 3.68 3.82
C ARG A 157 -5.93 3.68 5.18
N GLY A 158 -4.77 4.32 5.30
CA GLY A 158 -4.03 4.39 6.56
C GLY A 158 -2.99 3.30 6.75
N TYR A 159 -2.38 2.84 5.65
CA TYR A 159 -1.13 2.11 5.72
C TYR A 159 0.02 3.07 6.04
N LEU A 160 0.88 2.65 6.97
CA LEU A 160 2.08 3.37 7.38
C LEU A 160 3.17 3.22 6.31
N PRO A 161 3.92 4.31 6.02
CA PRO A 161 4.99 4.26 5.03
C PRO A 161 6.10 3.26 5.42
N GLU A 162 6.38 3.11 6.73
CA GLU A 162 7.38 2.18 7.24
C GLU A 162 6.98 0.72 6.96
N ALA A 163 5.72 0.36 7.20
CA ALA A 163 5.19 -0.96 6.92
C ALA A 163 5.18 -1.28 5.42
N MET A 164 4.78 -0.32 4.59
CA MET A 164 4.81 -0.45 3.13
C MET A 164 6.24 -0.66 2.64
N ALA A 165 7.19 0.16 3.09
CA ALA A 165 8.57 0.08 2.64
C ALA A 165 9.23 -1.24 3.07
N ASN A 166 9.03 -1.69 4.32
CA ASN A 166 9.50 -3.00 4.76
C ASN A 166 8.88 -4.13 3.94
N HIS A 167 7.56 -4.11 3.70
CA HIS A 167 6.90 -5.14 2.90
C HIS A 167 7.48 -5.19 1.47
N LEU A 168 7.64 -4.04 0.81
CA LEU A 168 8.22 -3.94 -0.53
C LEU A 168 9.67 -4.43 -0.58
N ALA A 169 10.47 -4.15 0.45
CA ALA A 169 11.85 -4.64 0.52
C ALA A 169 11.92 -6.17 0.52
N LEU A 170 10.94 -6.85 1.12
CA LEU A 170 10.87 -8.31 1.13
C LEU A 170 10.36 -8.93 -0.19
N LEU A 171 9.94 -8.11 -1.15
CA LEU A 171 9.47 -8.60 -2.44
C LEU A 171 10.65 -8.87 -3.37
N GLY A 172 11.19 -10.07 -3.25
CA GLY A 172 12.34 -10.52 -4.02
C GLY A 172 13.62 -10.62 -3.20
N TRP A 173 13.64 -10.11 -1.97
CA TRP A 173 14.75 -10.27 -1.04
C TRP A 173 14.21 -10.74 0.32
N GLY A 174 15.04 -11.42 1.11
CA GLY A 174 14.70 -11.82 2.47
C GLY A 174 15.91 -11.67 3.38
N PRO A 175 15.73 -11.24 4.64
CA PRO A 175 16.83 -11.13 5.58
C PRO A 175 17.35 -12.52 5.97
N ALA A 176 18.65 -12.60 6.30
CA ALA A 176 19.31 -13.88 6.58
C ALA A 176 18.95 -14.51 7.94
N ASP A 177 18.40 -13.71 8.85
CA ASP A 177 17.98 -14.11 10.21
C ASP A 177 16.47 -14.43 10.31
N ASP A 178 15.77 -14.45 9.17
CA ASP A 178 14.31 -14.67 9.04
C ASP A 178 13.40 -13.64 9.76
N VAL A 179 13.94 -12.53 10.29
CA VAL A 179 13.12 -11.51 10.96
C VAL A 179 12.51 -10.54 9.94
N GLU A 180 11.27 -10.78 9.54
CA GLU A 180 10.70 -10.03 8.42
C GLU A 180 10.29 -8.58 8.74
N ILE A 181 9.85 -8.30 9.98
CA ILE A 181 9.35 -6.98 10.38
C ILE A 181 10.41 -6.24 11.17
N ARG A 182 10.96 -5.15 10.62
CA ARG A 182 12.05 -4.39 11.25
C ARG A 182 12.19 -2.95 10.74
N PRO A 183 12.89 -2.07 11.46
CA PRO A 183 13.18 -0.72 10.97
C PRO A 183 13.89 -0.72 9.61
N MET A 184 13.61 0.28 8.78
CA MET A 184 14.26 0.42 7.46
C MET A 184 15.79 0.53 7.56
N SER A 185 16.32 1.10 8.65
CA SER A 185 17.75 1.17 8.90
C SER A 185 18.41 -0.21 8.92
N GLU A 186 17.79 -1.19 9.58
CA GLU A 186 18.32 -2.56 9.63
C GLU A 186 18.22 -3.26 8.27
N ILE A 187 17.18 -2.96 7.48
CA ILE A 187 17.06 -3.47 6.10
C ILE A 187 18.21 -2.93 5.26
N VAL A 188 18.53 -1.64 5.35
CA VAL A 188 19.63 -1.01 4.61
C VAL A 188 20.98 -1.63 4.97
N GLU A 189 21.21 -1.96 6.24
CA GLU A 189 22.45 -2.60 6.69
C GLU A 189 22.63 -4.03 6.12
N GLN A 190 21.53 -4.75 5.92
CA GLN A 190 21.56 -6.15 5.46
C GLN A 190 21.37 -6.31 3.95
N PHE A 191 20.79 -5.32 3.28
CA PHE A 191 20.40 -5.44 1.88
C PHE A 191 21.63 -5.52 0.97
N ARG A 192 21.71 -6.60 0.21
CA ARG A 192 22.65 -6.73 -0.90
C ARG A 192 21.87 -7.00 -2.17
N LEU A 193 22.11 -6.20 -3.19
CA LEU A 193 21.44 -6.32 -4.49
C LEU A 193 21.64 -7.71 -5.14
N ALA A 194 22.79 -8.34 -4.89
CA ALA A 194 23.10 -9.70 -5.37
C ALA A 194 22.26 -10.80 -4.69
N ASP A 195 21.63 -10.52 -3.55
CA ASP A 195 20.76 -11.47 -2.83
C ASP A 195 19.30 -11.40 -3.29
N VAL A 196 19.00 -10.55 -4.28
CA VAL A 196 17.67 -10.51 -4.87
C VAL A 196 17.41 -11.78 -5.67
N ASN A 197 16.33 -12.46 -5.34
CA ASN A 197 15.84 -13.65 -6.02
C ASN A 197 15.36 -13.34 -7.44
N ARG A 198 15.53 -14.31 -8.34
CA ARG A 198 15.12 -14.21 -9.75
C ARG A 198 13.63 -14.45 -9.98
N ALA A 199 12.94 -15.07 -9.02
CA ALA A 199 11.55 -15.47 -9.16
C ALA A 199 10.59 -14.28 -8.99
N PRO A 200 9.45 -14.23 -9.71
CA PRO A 200 8.43 -13.22 -9.51
C PRO A 200 7.93 -13.18 -8.06
N ALA A 201 7.86 -11.97 -7.49
CA ALA A 201 7.42 -11.77 -6.11
C ALA A 201 5.91 -11.54 -6.05
N PHE A 202 5.21 -12.34 -5.24
CA PHE A 202 3.77 -12.18 -5.02
C PHE A 202 3.52 -11.03 -4.04
N PHE A 203 2.75 -10.03 -4.48
CA PHE A 203 2.32 -8.94 -3.62
C PHE A 203 1.15 -9.39 -2.74
N ASP A 204 1.47 -9.80 -1.51
CA ASP A 204 0.51 -10.31 -0.54
C ASP A 204 -0.05 -9.18 0.34
N THR A 205 -1.26 -8.72 0.00
CA THR A 205 -1.96 -7.66 0.75
C THR A 205 -2.28 -8.06 2.19
N LYS A 206 -2.50 -9.34 2.48
CA LYS A 206 -2.76 -9.81 3.86
C LYS A 206 -1.48 -9.74 4.69
N LYS A 207 -0.34 -10.09 4.09
CA LYS A 207 0.97 -9.93 4.73
C LYS A 207 1.28 -8.46 5.00
N LEU A 208 1.04 -7.58 4.03
CA LEU A 208 1.16 -6.13 4.23
C LEU A 208 0.27 -5.61 5.36
N GLU A 209 -1.00 -6.05 5.43
CA GLU A 209 -1.92 -5.68 6.51
C GLU A 209 -1.42 -6.15 7.88
N HIS A 210 -0.87 -7.37 7.97
CA HIS A 210 -0.25 -7.87 9.18
C HIS A 210 0.94 -7.01 9.62
N PHE A 211 1.85 -6.69 8.69
CA PHE A 211 3.00 -5.82 8.95
C PHE A 211 2.52 -4.47 9.46
N ASN A 212 1.55 -3.87 8.78
CA ASN A 212 1.00 -2.58 9.12
C ASN A 212 0.44 -2.54 10.54
N GLY A 213 -0.29 -3.59 10.96
CA GLY A 213 -0.76 -3.71 12.34
C GLY A 213 0.37 -3.76 13.36
N VAL A 214 1.48 -4.46 13.06
CA VAL A 214 2.67 -4.50 13.95
C VAL A 214 3.30 -3.11 14.08
N TYR A 215 3.49 -2.40 12.96
CA TYR A 215 4.00 -1.03 13.00
C TYR A 215 3.07 -0.06 13.72
N ILE A 216 1.75 -0.19 13.55
CA ILE A 216 0.78 0.65 14.29
C ILE A 216 0.92 0.42 15.79
N ARG A 217 0.97 -0.84 16.24
CA ARG A 217 1.16 -1.16 17.68
C ARG A 217 2.50 -0.70 18.24
N ALA A 218 3.53 -0.59 17.40
CA ALA A 218 4.83 -0.09 17.82
C ALA A 218 4.89 1.45 18.00
N LEU A 219 3.89 2.20 17.51
CA LEU A 219 3.82 3.64 17.75
C LEU A 219 3.54 3.95 19.23
N SER A 220 4.03 5.07 19.72
CA SER A 220 3.50 5.64 20.96
C SER A 220 2.03 6.01 20.77
N THR A 221 1.24 6.01 21.85
CA THR A 221 -0.17 6.41 21.80
C THR A 221 -0.34 7.82 21.21
N GLU A 222 0.55 8.75 21.56
CA GLU A 222 0.57 10.12 21.02
C GLU A 222 0.77 10.12 19.50
N GLU A 223 1.75 9.37 18.99
CA GLU A 223 2.04 9.30 17.56
C GLU A 223 0.93 8.57 16.79
N TYR A 224 0.35 7.52 17.39
CA TYR A 224 -0.82 6.84 16.83
C TYR A 224 -2.01 7.80 16.66
N LEU A 225 -2.34 8.59 17.68
CA LEU A 225 -3.42 9.58 17.62
C LEU A 225 -3.13 10.67 16.60
N ARG A 226 -1.90 11.22 16.60
CA ARG A 226 -1.46 12.23 15.64
C ARG A 226 -1.60 11.73 14.21
N ARG A 227 -1.13 10.50 13.92
CA ARG A 227 -1.25 9.90 12.58
C ARG A 227 -2.69 9.51 12.22
N SER A 228 -3.53 9.18 13.20
CA SER A 228 -4.95 8.88 13.00
C SER A 228 -5.83 10.12 12.80
N GLY A 229 -5.30 11.32 13.02
CA GLY A 229 -5.99 12.60 12.92
C GLY A 229 -6.92 12.75 11.69
N PRO A 230 -6.52 12.37 10.46
CA PRO A 230 -7.40 12.44 9.30
C PRO A 230 -8.71 11.67 9.44
N TRP A 231 -8.74 10.53 10.14
CA TRP A 231 -9.94 9.70 10.36
C TRP A 231 -10.71 10.04 11.63
N LEU A 232 -10.12 10.85 12.50
CA LEU A 232 -10.76 11.39 13.71
C LEU A 232 -11.28 12.82 13.53
N GLY A 233 -10.91 13.48 12.42
CA GLY A 233 -11.33 14.82 12.04
C GLY A 233 -12.04 14.84 10.68
N GLU A 234 -11.33 15.27 9.63
CA GLU A 234 -11.90 15.51 8.29
C GLU A 234 -12.71 14.33 7.72
N ARG A 235 -12.27 13.09 7.97
CA ARG A 235 -12.89 11.87 7.46
C ARG A 235 -13.72 11.14 8.53
N ALA A 236 -13.91 11.73 9.70
CA ALA A 236 -14.76 11.16 10.72
C ALA A 236 -16.20 11.04 10.22
N THR A 237 -16.90 10.00 10.64
CA THR A 237 -18.28 9.73 10.22
C THR A 237 -19.31 10.33 11.21
N TRP A 238 -18.87 11.19 12.12
CA TRP A 238 -19.69 11.84 13.14
C TRP A 238 -19.48 13.36 13.13
N PRO A 239 -20.42 14.16 13.67
CA PRO A 239 -20.30 15.60 13.68
C PRO A 239 -19.09 16.08 14.52
N PRO A 240 -18.25 17.01 14.02
CA PRO A 240 -17.04 17.46 14.72
C PRO A 240 -17.30 17.94 16.14
N GLU A 241 -18.42 18.62 16.39
CA GLU A 241 -18.84 19.16 17.70
C GLU A 241 -19.11 18.10 18.77
N ARG A 242 -19.24 16.84 18.38
CA ARG A 242 -19.44 15.70 19.29
C ARG A 242 -18.15 14.98 19.64
N THR A 243 -17.05 15.35 19.00
CA THR A 243 -15.74 14.77 19.28
C THR A 243 -15.30 15.16 20.68
N ARG A 244 -14.89 14.16 21.47
CA ARG A 244 -14.35 14.35 22.82
C ARG A 244 -12.90 13.84 22.85
N PRO A 245 -11.89 14.73 22.75
CA PRO A 245 -10.48 14.33 22.69
C PRO A 245 -10.07 13.42 23.85
N GLU A 246 -10.55 13.68 25.06
CA GLU A 246 -10.28 12.89 26.25
C GLU A 246 -10.78 11.43 26.15
N VAL A 247 -11.89 11.21 25.43
CA VAL A 247 -12.43 9.86 25.16
C VAL A 247 -11.57 9.13 24.12
N LEU A 248 -11.10 9.86 23.09
CA LEU A 248 -10.19 9.30 22.10
C LEU A 248 -8.85 8.90 22.74
N GLU A 249 -8.29 9.75 23.59
CA GLU A 249 -7.07 9.48 24.34
C GLU A 249 -7.22 8.28 25.27
N ALA A 250 -8.32 8.18 26.00
CA ALA A 250 -8.59 7.06 26.91
C ALA A 250 -8.69 5.71 26.18
N LEU A 251 -9.27 5.69 24.97
CA LEU A 251 -9.46 4.46 24.20
C LEU A 251 -8.31 4.14 23.24
N ALA A 252 -7.46 5.12 22.91
CA ALA A 252 -6.39 4.95 21.94
C ALA A 252 -5.52 3.70 22.19
N PRO A 253 -5.01 3.43 23.42
CA PRO A 253 -4.19 2.25 23.67
C PRO A 253 -4.90 0.93 23.34
N VAL A 254 -6.22 0.88 23.59
CA VAL A 254 -7.00 -0.35 23.42
C VAL A 254 -7.45 -0.54 21.96
N VAL A 255 -7.73 0.56 21.26
CA VAL A 255 -8.11 0.53 19.84
C VAL A 255 -6.88 0.30 18.96
N GLN A 256 -5.73 0.87 19.31
CA GLN A 256 -4.44 0.67 18.63
C GLN A 256 -4.08 -0.82 18.48
N GLU A 257 -4.36 -1.63 19.51
CA GLU A 257 -4.15 -3.08 19.49
C GLU A 257 -5.04 -3.84 18.49
N LYS A 258 -6.14 -3.24 18.03
CA LYS A 258 -7.16 -3.90 17.21
C LYS A 258 -7.17 -3.46 15.76
N VAL A 259 -6.70 -2.25 15.47
CA VAL A 259 -6.71 -1.70 14.11
C VAL A 259 -5.66 -2.39 13.24
N ARG A 260 -5.97 -2.55 11.95
CA ARG A 260 -5.03 -3.08 10.96
C ARG A 260 -4.47 -1.97 10.09
N THR A 261 -5.26 -0.93 9.89
CA THR A 261 -4.89 0.34 9.26
C THR A 261 -5.33 1.49 10.15
N LEU A 262 -4.69 2.66 10.01
CA LEU A 262 -5.16 3.85 10.74
C LEU A 262 -6.60 4.22 10.37
N GLY A 263 -7.05 3.87 9.16
CA GLY A 263 -8.43 4.10 8.72
C GLY A 263 -9.47 3.26 9.44
N ASP A 264 -9.09 2.16 10.09
CA ASP A 264 -10.02 1.32 10.83
C ASP A 264 -10.52 1.98 12.13
N ILE A 265 -9.79 2.99 12.65
CA ILE A 265 -10.05 3.59 13.97
C ILE A 265 -11.50 4.04 14.14
N GLY A 266 -12.08 4.66 13.11
CA GLY A 266 -13.45 5.18 13.14
C GLY A 266 -14.47 4.10 13.49
N ARG A 267 -14.32 2.88 12.97
CA ARG A 267 -15.23 1.75 13.26
C ARG A 267 -15.26 1.35 14.75
N TYR A 268 -14.18 1.65 15.48
CA TYR A 268 -14.07 1.29 16.90
C TYR A 268 -14.59 2.37 17.84
N VAL A 269 -14.68 3.63 17.38
CA VAL A 269 -14.98 4.79 18.24
C VAL A 269 -16.20 5.60 17.79
N ASP A 270 -16.67 5.48 16.55
CA ASP A 270 -17.76 6.29 15.98
C ASP A 270 -19.02 6.31 16.85
N TRP A 271 -19.43 5.16 17.38
CA TRP A 271 -20.61 5.00 18.21
C TRP A 271 -20.56 5.83 19.49
N LEU A 272 -19.38 6.27 19.95
CA LEU A 272 -19.24 7.17 21.12
C LEU A 272 -19.59 8.62 20.80
N PHE A 273 -19.63 8.98 19.52
CA PHE A 273 -19.81 10.33 19.01
C PHE A 273 -21.05 10.46 18.10
N LEU A 274 -21.61 9.34 17.65
CA LEU A 274 -22.88 9.28 16.92
C LEU A 274 -24.09 9.37 17.86
N GLU A 275 -25.24 9.79 17.31
CA GLU A 275 -26.47 9.98 18.11
C GLU A 275 -27.04 8.62 18.41
N ASP A 276 -27.32 7.88 17.35
CA ASP A 276 -27.60 6.46 17.41
C ASP A 276 -26.39 5.66 16.89
N PRO A 277 -26.16 4.45 17.41
CA PRO A 277 -25.10 3.60 16.93
C PRO A 277 -25.28 3.26 15.43
N PRO A 278 -24.18 3.00 14.71
CA PRO A 278 -24.22 2.67 13.30
C PRO A 278 -24.99 1.35 13.05
N GLU A 279 -25.70 1.27 11.94
CA GLU A 279 -26.43 0.05 11.58
C GLU A 279 -25.52 -0.98 10.91
N ASP A 280 -25.51 -2.20 11.45
CA ASP A 280 -24.82 -3.36 10.86
C ASP A 280 -25.78 -4.56 10.94
N ALA A 281 -26.41 -4.89 9.80
CA ALA A 281 -27.49 -5.88 9.74
C ALA A 281 -27.03 -7.28 10.18
N ASP A 282 -25.79 -7.65 9.86
CA ASP A 282 -25.21 -8.94 10.25
C ASP A 282 -24.98 -9.00 11.77
N SER A 283 -24.44 -7.93 12.36
CA SER A 283 -24.28 -7.81 13.82
C SER A 283 -25.62 -7.83 14.53
N TRP A 284 -26.61 -7.08 14.01
CA TRP A 284 -27.98 -7.08 14.52
C TRP A 284 -28.58 -8.48 14.52
N LYS A 285 -28.62 -9.13 13.35
CA LYS A 285 -29.16 -10.49 13.21
C LYS A 285 -28.47 -11.48 14.14
N LYS A 286 -27.13 -11.42 14.23
CA LYS A 286 -26.34 -12.32 15.06
C LYS A 286 -26.56 -12.14 16.56
N ALA A 287 -26.70 -10.91 17.04
CA ALA A 287 -26.86 -10.62 18.46
C ALA A 287 -28.33 -10.67 18.92
N MET A 288 -29.25 -10.20 18.08
CA MET A 288 -30.66 -10.04 18.41
C MET A 288 -31.55 -11.22 17.96
N GLY A 289 -31.03 -12.16 17.18
CA GLY A 289 -31.77 -13.33 16.69
C GLY A 289 -32.09 -14.39 17.76
N SER A 290 -31.61 -14.23 19.00
CA SER A 290 -31.96 -15.11 20.12
C SER A 290 -33.33 -14.77 20.67
N GLU A 291 -34.17 -15.77 20.98
CA GLU A 291 -35.47 -15.56 21.63
C GLU A 291 -35.36 -14.89 23.00
N GLN A 292 -34.21 -15.04 23.68
CA GLN A 292 -33.93 -14.42 24.97
C GLN A 292 -33.48 -12.97 24.86
N ALA A 293 -33.10 -12.48 23.67
CA ALA A 293 -32.55 -11.13 23.51
C ALA A 293 -33.47 -10.01 24.04
N PRO A 294 -34.80 -10.03 23.83
CA PRO A 294 -35.70 -9.05 24.42
C PRO A 294 -35.66 -9.04 25.96
N ALA A 295 -35.72 -10.21 26.59
CA ALA A 295 -35.69 -10.33 28.05
C ALA A 295 -34.35 -9.88 28.64
N VAL A 296 -33.23 -10.25 27.98
CA VAL A 296 -31.89 -9.81 28.36
C VAL A 296 -31.77 -8.29 28.30
N LEU A 297 -32.35 -7.63 27.29
CA LEU A 297 -32.35 -6.18 27.19
C LEU A 297 -33.24 -5.51 28.26
N ASP A 298 -34.42 -6.05 28.54
CA ASP A 298 -35.31 -5.55 29.60
C ASP A 298 -34.59 -5.57 30.97
N ASP A 299 -33.96 -6.69 31.31
CA ASP A 299 -33.19 -6.83 32.55
C ASP A 299 -31.92 -5.98 32.54
N ALA A 300 -31.25 -5.81 31.40
CA ALA A 300 -30.08 -4.94 31.29
C ALA A 300 -30.46 -3.47 31.54
N ILE A 301 -31.61 -3.01 31.02
CA ILE A 301 -32.13 -1.65 31.27
C ILE A 301 -32.38 -1.45 32.76
N ALA A 302 -33.03 -2.40 33.44
CA ALA A 302 -33.28 -2.32 34.88
C ALA A 302 -31.97 -2.35 35.69
N THR A 303 -31.04 -3.23 35.33
CA THR A 303 -29.79 -3.41 36.08
C THR A 303 -28.87 -2.19 35.96
N TYR A 304 -28.69 -1.64 34.76
CA TYR A 304 -27.82 -0.47 34.56
C TYR A 304 -28.44 0.85 35.01
N ALA A 305 -29.76 0.91 35.24
CA ALA A 305 -30.38 2.07 35.86
C ALA A 305 -29.85 2.32 37.28
N GLU A 306 -29.66 1.24 38.04
CA GLU A 306 -29.29 1.29 39.46
C GLU A 306 -27.80 1.01 39.73
N ALA A 307 -27.10 0.35 38.81
CA ALA A 307 -25.69 -0.03 38.99
C ALA A 307 -24.76 1.17 39.22
N GLY A 308 -23.59 0.94 39.84
CA GLY A 308 -22.49 1.92 39.84
C GLY A 308 -22.03 2.23 38.41
N TRP A 309 -21.57 3.46 38.15
CA TRP A 309 -21.10 3.87 36.81
C TRP A 309 -19.59 3.78 36.67
N THR A 310 -19.05 2.59 36.93
CA THR A 310 -17.63 2.27 36.70
C THR A 310 -17.52 1.00 35.85
N PRO A 311 -16.40 0.75 35.15
CA PRO A 311 -16.22 -0.46 34.35
C PRO A 311 -16.47 -1.75 35.15
N GLU A 312 -16.00 -1.80 36.41
CA GLU A 312 -16.12 -2.96 37.29
C GLU A 312 -17.58 -3.22 37.67
N ALA A 313 -18.31 -2.16 38.03
CA ALA A 313 -19.72 -2.24 38.38
C ALA A 313 -20.57 -2.65 37.17
N ALA A 314 -20.27 -2.11 35.98
CA ALA A 314 -20.93 -2.50 34.74
C ALA A 314 -20.66 -3.96 34.36
N HIS A 315 -19.42 -4.42 34.49
CA HIS A 315 -19.05 -5.81 34.25
C HIS A 315 -19.72 -6.77 35.25
N ALA A 316 -19.74 -6.43 36.55
CA ALA A 316 -20.41 -7.21 37.57
C ALA A 316 -21.94 -7.31 37.33
N ALA A 317 -22.56 -6.20 36.94
CA ALA A 317 -23.96 -6.18 36.53
C ALA A 317 -24.24 -7.12 35.34
N ALA A 318 -23.36 -7.13 34.33
CA ALA A 318 -23.49 -8.02 33.18
C ALA A 318 -23.29 -9.50 33.54
N LEU A 319 -22.42 -9.81 34.51
CA LEU A 319 -22.24 -11.17 35.02
C LEU A 319 -23.49 -11.67 35.75
N ALA A 320 -24.04 -10.86 36.66
CA ALA A 320 -25.28 -11.19 37.37
C ALA A 320 -26.46 -11.38 36.40
N LEU A 321 -26.56 -10.52 35.37
CA LEU A 321 -27.51 -10.68 34.29
C LEU A 321 -27.33 -12.02 33.56
N ALA A 322 -26.09 -12.38 33.22
CA ALA A 322 -25.80 -13.64 32.54
C ALA A 322 -26.22 -14.84 33.38
N GLU A 323 -25.96 -14.82 34.68
CA GLU A 323 -26.39 -15.85 35.64
C GLU A 323 -27.91 -15.98 35.70
N ARG A 324 -28.66 -14.86 35.85
CA ARG A 324 -30.13 -14.87 35.89
C ARG A 324 -30.78 -15.54 34.68
N HIS A 325 -30.18 -15.37 33.50
CA HIS A 325 -30.67 -15.96 32.25
C HIS A 325 -30.03 -17.33 31.93
N GLY A 326 -29.15 -17.87 32.78
CA GLY A 326 -28.44 -19.13 32.51
C GLY A 326 -27.52 -19.06 31.29
N LEU A 327 -26.98 -17.87 30.99
CA LEU A 327 -26.13 -17.59 29.83
C LEU A 327 -24.66 -17.43 30.23
N LYS A 328 -23.75 -17.73 29.30
CA LYS A 328 -22.36 -17.25 29.41
C LYS A 328 -22.32 -15.75 29.14
N LEU A 329 -21.40 -15.03 29.79
CA LEU A 329 -21.24 -13.57 29.64
C LEU A 329 -21.20 -13.11 28.17
N GLY A 330 -20.50 -13.84 27.29
CA GLY A 330 -20.44 -13.52 25.87
C GLY A 330 -21.79 -13.51 25.15
N LYS A 331 -22.73 -14.37 25.57
CA LYS A 331 -24.10 -14.42 25.02
C LYS A 331 -25.01 -13.37 25.64
N ALA A 332 -24.90 -13.14 26.95
CA ALA A 332 -25.67 -12.10 27.65
C ALA A 332 -25.26 -10.68 27.19
N GLN A 333 -23.96 -10.42 26.99
CA GLN A 333 -23.47 -9.11 26.57
C GLN A 333 -23.68 -8.81 25.08
N ALA A 334 -23.88 -9.83 24.23
CA ALA A 334 -24.00 -9.65 22.79
C ALA A 334 -25.12 -8.66 22.37
N PRO A 335 -26.39 -8.81 22.85
CA PRO A 335 -27.44 -7.83 22.55
C PRO A 335 -27.14 -6.44 23.12
N ILE A 336 -26.54 -6.36 24.32
CA ILE A 336 -26.12 -5.09 24.94
C ILE A 336 -25.09 -4.39 24.04
N ARG A 337 -24.03 -5.10 23.63
CA ARG A 337 -22.99 -4.56 22.76
C ARG A 337 -23.55 -4.00 21.47
N VAL A 338 -24.41 -4.75 20.78
CA VAL A 338 -24.98 -4.30 19.51
C VAL A 338 -25.94 -3.15 19.71
N ALA A 339 -26.74 -3.15 20.80
CA ALA A 339 -27.58 -2.00 21.14
C ALA A 339 -26.79 -0.71 21.38
N LEU A 340 -25.57 -0.80 21.92
CA LEU A 340 -24.77 0.38 22.27
C LEU A 340 -23.82 0.82 21.16
N THR A 341 -23.21 -0.13 20.46
CA THR A 341 -22.11 0.10 19.51
C THR A 341 -22.50 -0.16 18.06
N GLY A 342 -23.67 -0.78 17.83
CA GLY A 342 -24.12 -1.19 16.50
C GLY A 342 -23.46 -2.46 15.98
N ARG A 343 -22.34 -2.91 16.57
CA ARG A 343 -21.48 -3.95 16.02
C ARG A 343 -21.20 -5.06 17.02
N THR A 344 -20.96 -6.28 16.52
CA THR A 344 -20.59 -7.43 17.37
C THR A 344 -19.14 -7.42 17.83
N VAL A 345 -18.29 -6.60 17.21
CA VAL A 345 -16.86 -6.47 17.50
C VAL A 345 -16.55 -5.00 17.80
N GLY A 346 -15.74 -4.76 18.83
CA GLY A 346 -15.34 -3.42 19.24
C GLY A 346 -14.33 -3.48 20.38
N PRO A 347 -14.05 -2.33 21.02
CA PRO A 347 -13.25 -2.29 22.25
C PRO A 347 -13.96 -3.06 23.40
N PRO A 348 -13.25 -3.31 24.52
CA PRO A 348 -13.83 -3.85 25.75
C PRO A 348 -15.09 -3.08 26.13
N LEU A 349 -16.21 -3.81 26.27
CA LEU A 349 -17.54 -3.18 26.26
C LEU A 349 -17.73 -2.30 27.48
N PHE A 350 -17.36 -2.78 28.66
CA PHE A 350 -17.73 -2.14 29.93
C PHE A 350 -16.87 -0.93 30.21
N GLU A 351 -15.58 -1.03 29.89
CA GLU A 351 -14.61 0.06 29.90
C GLU A 351 -15.01 1.18 28.94
N SER A 352 -15.51 0.82 27.74
CA SER A 352 -15.91 1.81 26.74
C SER A 352 -17.31 2.37 26.98
N MET A 353 -18.23 1.56 27.52
CA MET A 353 -19.63 1.94 27.74
C MET A 353 -19.75 3.08 28.76
N VAL A 354 -18.93 3.07 29.82
CA VAL A 354 -18.98 4.10 30.86
C VAL A 354 -18.45 5.46 30.41
N LEU A 355 -17.85 5.54 29.21
CA LEU A 355 -17.50 6.80 28.54
C LEU A 355 -18.73 7.49 27.90
N LEU A 356 -19.86 6.78 27.84
CA LEU A 356 -21.18 7.37 27.62
C LEU A 356 -21.85 7.65 28.96
N ASP A 357 -22.71 8.67 28.96
CA ASP A 357 -23.59 8.91 30.09
C ASP A 357 -24.56 7.75 30.28
N ARG A 358 -24.89 7.43 31.54
CA ARG A 358 -25.86 6.40 31.88
C ARG A 358 -27.18 6.57 31.14
N ALA A 359 -27.66 7.81 31.08
CA ALA A 359 -28.90 8.13 30.37
C ALA A 359 -28.85 7.73 28.90
N GLU A 360 -27.71 7.92 28.23
CA GLU A 360 -27.51 7.58 26.82
C GLU A 360 -27.45 6.07 26.60
N VAL A 361 -26.75 5.34 27.48
CA VAL A 361 -26.72 3.87 27.45
C VAL A 361 -28.15 3.30 27.60
N LEU A 362 -28.91 3.78 28.57
CA LEU A 362 -30.29 3.34 28.79
C LEU A 362 -31.21 3.71 27.62
N ARG A 363 -31.03 4.90 27.02
CA ARG A 363 -31.77 5.32 25.82
C ARG A 363 -31.53 4.33 24.67
N ARG A 364 -30.28 4.02 24.38
CA ARG A 364 -29.90 3.07 23.30
C ARG A 364 -30.42 1.65 23.55
N LEU A 365 -30.34 1.16 24.77
CA LEU A 365 -30.89 -0.15 25.13
C LEU A 365 -32.41 -0.19 24.93
N ARG A 366 -33.13 0.85 25.37
CA ARG A 366 -34.59 0.96 25.16
C ARG A 366 -34.95 1.04 23.68
N ASN A 367 -34.21 1.81 22.88
CA ASN A 367 -34.43 1.89 21.44
C ASN A 367 -34.24 0.52 20.75
N ALA A 368 -33.16 -0.19 21.08
CA ALA A 368 -32.92 -1.53 20.55
C ALA A 368 -34.03 -2.51 20.97
N ARG A 369 -34.49 -2.42 22.23
CA ARG A 369 -35.58 -3.25 22.75
C ARG A 369 -36.92 -2.96 22.08
N ALA A 370 -37.22 -1.70 21.81
CA ALA A 370 -38.43 -1.28 21.10
C ALA A 370 -38.41 -1.76 19.64
N ARG A 371 -37.27 -1.66 18.95
CA ARG A 371 -37.08 -2.17 17.59
C ARG A 371 -37.35 -3.67 17.47
N LEU A 372 -36.95 -4.46 18.48
CA LEU A 372 -37.27 -5.89 18.52
C LEU A 372 -38.76 -6.16 18.73
N GLY A 373 -39.47 -5.28 19.45
CA GLY A 373 -40.91 -5.37 19.64
C GLY A 373 -41.72 -5.02 18.39
N ALA A 374 -41.21 -4.09 17.56
CA ALA A 374 -41.84 -3.69 16.30
C ALA A 374 -41.55 -4.63 15.11
N SER A 375 -40.59 -5.55 15.25
CA SER A 375 -40.21 -6.52 14.21
C SER A 375 -40.89 -7.90 14.38
N ARG A 376 -41.79 -8.03 15.35
CA ARG A 376 -42.72 -9.16 15.52
C ARG A 376 -44.10 -8.73 15.03
#